data_AF-A0AAW6TQE7-F1
#
_entry.id   AF-A0AAW6TQE7-F1
#
_cell.length_a   1.000
_cell.length_b   1.000
_cell.length_c   1.000
_cell.angle_alpha   90.00
_cell.angle_beta   90.00
_cell.angle_gamma   90.00
#
_symmetry.space_group_name_H-M   'P 1'
#
loop_
_entity.id
_entity.type
_entity.pdbx_description
1 polymer ?
#
loop_
_entity_poly.entity_id
_entity_poly.type
_entity_poly.pdbx_seq_one_letter_code
_entity_poly.pdbx_strand_id
1 'polypeptide(L)'
;MNPIIKNILAILVGIIIGSLVNMGIILISGSIIAPPDGADVTTTEGLKASMHLFQSKHFIFPFLAHALGTFVGAFLAALLAGTHKMKLALSIGVFFLLGGIASVFMLPSPNWFTVVDLVGAYIPMAYFAGSLVVKRN
;
A
#
# COMPACT_ATOMS: atom_id res chain seq x y z
N MET A 1 24.40 12.62 12.21
CA MET A 1 23.07 13.21 12.01
C MET A 1 22.23 13.00 13.27
N ASN A 2 21.46 14.02 13.71
CA ASN A 2 20.58 13.89 14.86
C ASN A 2 19.57 12.72 14.64
N PRO A 3 19.36 11.81 15.60
CA PRO A 3 18.43 10.69 15.47
C PRO A 3 17.02 11.09 15.04
N ILE A 4 16.52 12.24 15.50
CA ILE A 4 15.20 12.76 15.14
C ILE A 4 15.14 13.07 13.65
N ILE A 5 16.10 13.85 13.14
CA ILE A 5 16.19 14.21 11.71
C ILE A 5 16.30 12.93 10.86
N LYS A 6 17.12 11.98 11.29
CA LYS A 6 17.27 10.68 10.61
C LYS A 6 15.94 9.93 10.52
N ASN A 7 15.18 9.87 11.61
CA ASN A 7 13.91 9.16 11.66
C ASN A 7 12.83 9.85 10.80
N ILE A 8 12.79 11.19 10.77
CA ILE A 8 11.88 11.94 9.89
C ILE A 8 12.18 11.61 8.42
N LEU A 9 13.46 11.68 8.02
CA LEU A 9 13.86 11.32 6.67
C LEU A 9 13.51 9.87 6.32
N ALA A 10 13.68 8.95 7.27
CA ALA A 10 13.31 7.55 7.08
C ALA A 10 11.81 7.36 6.80
N ILE A 11 10.93 8.08 7.51
CA ILE A 11 9.48 8.07 7.24
C ILE A 11 9.19 8.62 5.85
N LEU A 12 9.75 9.80 5.51
CA LEU A 12 9.50 10.44 4.21
C LEU A 12 9.93 9.53 3.05
N VAL A 13 11.11 8.92 3.15
CA VAL A 13 11.59 7.95 2.16
C VAL A 13 10.66 6.74 2.11
N GLY A 14 10.23 6.21 3.26
CA GLY A 14 9.29 5.09 3.30
C GLY A 14 7.97 5.38 2.60
N ILE A 15 7.37 6.55 2.86
CA ILE A 15 6.12 6.98 2.22
C ILE A 15 6.30 7.13 0.71
N ILE A 16 7.35 7.85 0.27
CA ILE A 16 7.59 8.12 -1.14
C ILE A 16 7.83 6.81 -1.90
N ILE A 17 8.78 5.99 -1.45
CA ILE A 17 9.13 4.76 -2.17
C ILE A 17 7.99 3.74 -2.11
N GLY A 18 7.31 3.60 -0.96
CA GLY A 18 6.13 2.74 -0.87
C GLY A 18 5.02 3.16 -1.83
N SER A 19 4.80 4.47 -2.00
CA SER A 19 3.80 5.00 -2.94
C SER A 19 4.21 4.77 -4.39
N LEU A 20 5.50 4.91 -4.72
CA LEU A 20 6.02 4.60 -6.05
C LEU A 20 5.86 3.11 -6.39
N VAL A 21 6.11 2.21 -5.44
CA VAL A 21 5.88 0.77 -5.62
C VAL A 21 4.40 0.47 -5.84
N ASN A 22 3.52 1.04 -5.00
CA ASN A 22 2.08 0.91 -5.17
C ASN A 22 1.64 1.38 -6.56
N MET A 23 1.99 2.61 -6.95
CA MET A 23 1.60 3.17 -8.24
C MET A 23 2.18 2.36 -9.41
N GLY A 24 3.44 1.92 -9.30
CA GLY A 24 4.07 1.08 -10.32
C GLY A 24 3.30 -0.22 -10.57
N ILE A 25 2.85 -0.89 -9.50
CA ILE A 25 2.04 -2.12 -9.60
C ILE A 25 0.68 -1.82 -10.24
N ILE A 26 0.03 -0.71 -9.87
CA ILE A 26 -1.24 -0.30 -10.48
C ILE A 26 -1.09 -0.02 -11.98
N LEU A 27 -0.03 0.71 -12.39
CA LEU A 27 0.18 1.08 -13.79
C LEU A 27 0.39 -0.13 -14.71
N ILE A 28 1.07 -1.17 -14.24
CA ILE A 28 1.28 -2.40 -15.02
C ILE A 28 0.09 -3.38 -14.93
N SER A 29 -0.85 -3.18 -14.00
CA SER A 29 -1.90 -4.16 -13.74
C SER A 29 -2.78 -4.42 -14.97
N GLY A 30 -3.15 -3.37 -15.70
CA GLY A 30 -4.03 -3.44 -16.87
C GLY A 30 -3.44 -4.18 -18.07
N SER A 31 -2.10 -4.32 -18.14
CA SER A 31 -1.46 -5.13 -19.19
C SER A 31 -1.40 -6.62 -18.84
N ILE A 32 -1.60 -6.99 -17.57
CA ILE A 32 -1.57 -8.37 -17.09
C ILE A 32 -3.00 -8.90 -16.91
N ILE A 33 -3.86 -8.13 -16.25
CA ILE A 33 -5.29 -8.39 -16.13
C ILE A 33 -6.00 -7.24 -16.81
N ALA A 34 -6.47 -7.49 -18.03
CA ALA A 34 -7.23 -6.51 -18.80
C ALA A 34 -8.43 -6.00 -17.98
N PRO A 35 -8.75 -4.70 -18.06
CA PRO A 35 -9.99 -4.16 -17.52
C PRO A 35 -11.22 -4.91 -18.08
N PRO A 36 -12.35 -4.94 -17.34
CA PRO A 36 -13.60 -5.46 -17.87
C PRO A 36 -14.03 -4.74 -19.15
N ASP A 37 -14.73 -5.45 -20.04
CA ASP A 37 -15.29 -4.85 -21.25
C ASP A 37 -16.24 -3.70 -20.90
N GLY A 38 -16.06 -2.55 -21.54
CA GLY A 38 -16.84 -1.34 -21.30
C GLY A 38 -16.42 -0.54 -20.05
N ALA A 39 -15.39 -0.97 -19.32
CA ALA A 39 -14.84 -0.20 -18.20
C ALA A 39 -13.93 0.94 -18.69
N ASP A 40 -14.18 2.17 -18.24
CA ASP A 40 -13.20 3.25 -18.33
C ASP A 40 -12.37 3.28 -17.04
N VAL A 41 -11.08 2.95 -17.14
CA VAL A 41 -10.13 2.99 -16.01
C VAL A 41 -9.14 4.15 -16.13
N THR A 42 -9.36 5.07 -17.06
CA THR A 42 -8.46 6.21 -17.32
C THR A 42 -8.82 7.45 -16.50
N THR A 43 -10.05 7.50 -15.97
CA THR A 43 -10.58 8.59 -15.14
C THR A 43 -11.12 8.07 -13.81
N THR A 44 -11.13 8.91 -12.77
CA THR A 44 -11.67 8.53 -11.45
C THR A 44 -13.17 8.26 -11.52
N GLU A 45 -13.90 9.10 -12.26
CA GLU A 45 -15.35 9.00 -12.45
C GLU A 45 -15.70 7.76 -13.26
N GLY A 46 -14.98 7.51 -14.36
CA GLY A 46 -15.13 6.31 -15.19
C GLY A 46 -14.85 5.04 -14.40
N LEU A 47 -13.77 5.03 -13.61
CA LEU A 47 -13.41 3.87 -12.79
C LEU A 47 -14.52 3.57 -11.79
N LYS A 48 -14.99 4.60 -11.08
CA LYS A 48 -16.06 4.48 -10.09
C LYS A 48 -17.36 3.95 -10.71
N ALA A 49 -17.74 4.46 -11.89
CA ALA A 49 -18.92 4.00 -12.62
C ALA A 49 -18.76 2.54 -13.08
N SER A 50 -17.54 2.11 -13.38
CA SER A 50 -17.23 0.78 -13.92
C SER A 50 -17.01 -0.30 -12.86
N MET A 51 -16.93 0.04 -11.57
CA MET A 51 -16.62 -0.92 -10.49
C MET A 51 -17.58 -2.12 -10.42
N HIS A 52 -18.82 -1.95 -10.85
CA HIS A 52 -19.80 -3.05 -10.90
C HIS A 52 -19.46 -4.13 -11.94
N LEU A 53 -18.62 -3.82 -12.92
CA LEU A 53 -18.12 -4.77 -13.93
C LEU A 53 -16.90 -5.59 -13.42
N PHE A 54 -16.29 -5.17 -12.29
CA PHE A 54 -15.08 -5.79 -11.79
C PHE A 54 -15.38 -7.13 -11.13
N GLN A 55 -14.77 -8.19 -11.67
CA GLN A 55 -14.68 -9.52 -11.07
C GLN A 55 -13.52 -9.62 -10.07
N SER A 56 -13.51 -10.67 -9.23
CA SER A 56 -12.49 -10.90 -8.20
C SER A 56 -11.04 -10.82 -8.68
N LYS A 57 -10.76 -11.26 -9.92
CA LYS A 57 -9.41 -11.19 -10.51
C LYS A 57 -8.84 -9.77 -10.60
N HIS A 58 -9.69 -8.76 -10.80
CA HIS A 58 -9.26 -7.37 -10.96
C HIS A 58 -8.82 -6.73 -9.63
N PHE A 59 -9.13 -7.38 -8.50
CA PHE A 59 -8.75 -6.91 -7.16
C PHE A 59 -7.40 -7.48 -6.68
N ILE A 60 -6.82 -8.42 -7.42
CA ILE A 60 -5.50 -9.02 -7.11
C ILE A 60 -4.42 -7.93 -7.11
N PHE A 61 -4.36 -7.12 -8.16
CA PHE A 61 -3.33 -6.09 -8.29
C PHE A 61 -3.48 -4.93 -7.30
N PRO A 62 -4.69 -4.39 -7.03
CA PRO A 62 -4.90 -3.47 -5.93
C PRO A 62 -4.38 -3.98 -4.59
N PHE A 63 -4.71 -5.23 -4.22
CA PHE A 63 -4.19 -5.84 -2.98
C PHE A 63 -2.67 -5.92 -2.99
N LEU A 64 -2.07 -6.39 -4.08
CA LEU A 64 -0.60 -6.46 -4.21
C LEU A 64 0.06 -5.09 -4.13
N ALA A 65 -0.54 -4.07 -4.76
CA ALA A 65 -0.06 -2.70 -4.71
C ALA A 65 -0.07 -2.14 -3.29
N HIS A 66 -1.16 -2.36 -2.55
CA HIS A 66 -1.29 -1.96 -1.16
C HIS A 66 -0.30 -2.71 -0.26
N ALA A 67 -0.23 -4.04 -0.40
CA ALA A 67 0.59 -4.91 0.45
C ALA A 67 2.08 -4.69 0.23
N LEU A 68 2.53 -4.72 -1.03
CA LEU A 68 3.95 -4.57 -1.36
C LEU A 68 4.41 -3.11 -1.24
N GLY A 69 3.55 -2.14 -1.57
CA GLY A 69 3.82 -0.73 -1.32
C GLY A 69 4.06 -0.46 0.17
N THR A 70 3.15 -0.95 1.02
CA THR A 70 3.30 -0.83 2.48
C THR A 70 4.56 -1.56 2.98
N PHE A 71 4.79 -2.79 2.53
CA PHE A 71 5.95 -3.58 2.94
C PHE A 71 7.27 -2.87 2.60
N VAL A 72 7.45 -2.42 1.35
CA VAL A 72 8.69 -1.76 0.91
C VAL A 72 8.88 -0.44 1.66
N GLY A 73 7.83 0.36 1.78
CA GLY A 73 7.90 1.62 2.52
C GLY A 73 8.28 1.42 3.99
N ALA A 74 7.62 0.47 4.67
CA ALA A 74 7.89 0.14 6.06
C ALA A 74 9.30 -0.44 6.26
N PHE A 75 9.75 -1.29 5.33
CA PHE A 75 11.08 -1.89 5.36
C PHE A 75 12.17 -0.82 5.26
N LEU A 76 12.04 0.10 4.30
CA LEU A 76 12.98 1.21 4.13
C LEU A 76 12.95 2.17 5.31
N ALA A 77 11.77 2.52 5.83
CA ALA A 77 11.66 3.35 7.02
C ALA A 77 12.37 2.71 8.23
N ALA A 78 12.16 1.41 8.48
CA ALA A 78 12.85 0.72 9.55
C ALA A 78 14.36 0.58 9.31
N LEU A 79 14.79 0.33 8.07
CA LEU A 79 16.19 0.16 7.70
C LEU A 79 16.98 1.47 7.91
N LEU A 80 16.40 2.59 7.53
CA LEU A 80 17.02 3.92 7.61
C LEU A 80 16.87 4.57 8.98
N ALA A 81 15.93 4.11 9.81
CA ALA A 81 15.71 4.64 11.15
C ALA A 81 16.96 4.57 12.04
N GLY A 82 17.23 5.66 12.76
CA GLY A 82 18.27 5.72 13.79
C GLY A 82 17.85 5.05 15.09
N THR A 83 16.56 5.11 15.45
CA THR A 83 15.98 4.49 16.65
C THR A 83 14.54 4.04 16.36
N HIS A 84 13.95 3.23 17.25
CA HIS A 84 12.52 2.84 17.18
C HIS A 84 12.08 2.20 15.84
N LYS A 85 12.96 1.40 15.22
CA LYS A 85 12.76 0.81 13.87
C LYS A 85 11.38 0.18 13.67
N MET A 86 10.91 -0.63 14.62
CA MET A 86 9.57 -1.25 14.56
C MET A 86 8.44 -0.21 14.62
N LYS A 87 8.53 0.79 15.50
CA LYS A 87 7.49 1.83 15.60
C LYS A 87 7.41 2.64 14.30
N LEU A 88 8.56 2.92 13.68
CA LEU A 88 8.61 3.64 12.41
C LEU A 88 8.06 2.81 11.26
N ALA A 89 8.38 1.51 11.17
CA ALA A 89 7.71 0.60 10.21
C ALA A 89 6.19 0.59 10.39
N LEU A 90 5.70 0.43 11.62
CA LEU A 90 4.26 0.43 11.91
C LEU A 90 3.60 1.78 11.58
N SER A 91 4.31 2.90 11.74
CA SER A 91 3.80 4.22 11.33
C SER A 91 3.53 4.31 9.82
N ILE A 92 4.37 3.67 9.00
CA ILE A 92 4.10 3.53 7.55
C ILE A 92 2.85 2.67 7.31
N GLY A 93 2.72 1.55 8.02
CA GLY A 93 1.51 0.72 7.95
C GLY A 93 0.24 1.50 8.29
N VAL A 94 0.26 2.33 9.34
CA VAL A 94 -0.86 3.19 9.71
C VAL A 94 -1.14 4.24 8.62
N PHE A 95 -0.11 4.88 8.08
CA PHE A 95 -0.27 5.86 7.00
C PHE A 95 -0.94 5.24 5.76
N PHE A 96 -0.47 4.07 5.31
CA PHE A 96 -1.06 3.37 4.16
C PHE A 96 -2.45 2.82 4.48
N LEU A 97 -2.72 2.37 5.71
CA LEU A 97 -4.06 1.95 6.14
C LEU A 97 -5.06 3.10 6.05
N LEU A 98 -4.69 4.32 6.47
CA LEU A 98 -5.53 5.50 6.30
C LEU A 98 -5.83 5.78 4.82
N GLY A 99 -4.83 5.60 3.95
CA GLY A 99 -5.02 5.64 2.50
C GLY A 99 -6.00 4.57 2.00
N GLY A 100 -5.86 3.33 2.46
CA GLY A 100 -6.76 2.22 2.13
C GLY A 100 -8.21 2.47 2.55
N ILE A 101 -8.40 2.94 3.79
CA ILE A 101 -9.72 3.34 4.30
C ILE A 101 -10.31 4.45 3.41
N ALA A 102 -9.52 5.45 3.04
CA ALA A 102 -9.96 6.50 2.12
C ALA A 102 -10.37 5.92 0.76
N SER A 103 -9.58 5.00 0.19
CA SER A 103 -9.91 4.33 -1.08
C SER A 103 -11.23 3.58 -1.02
N VAL A 104 -11.56 2.90 0.08
CA VAL A 104 -12.83 2.19 0.26
C VAL A 104 -14.03 3.15 0.26
N PHE A 105 -13.89 4.35 0.81
CA PHE A 105 -14.94 5.37 0.75
C PHE A 105 -15.07 6.03 -0.63
N MET A 106 -13.98 6.09 -1.40
CA MET A 106 -13.96 6.71 -2.73
C MET A 106 -14.46 5.77 -3.83
N LEU A 107 -14.06 4.50 -3.78
CA LEU A 107 -14.35 3.48 -4.79
C LEU A 107 -15.15 2.32 -4.17
N PRO A 108 -16.35 2.02 -4.69
CA PRO A 108 -17.12 0.88 -4.21
C PRO A 108 -16.36 -0.41 -4.49
N SER A 109 -16.25 -1.28 -3.47
CA SER A 109 -15.60 -2.58 -3.59
C SER A 109 -16.44 -3.67 -2.92
N PRO A 110 -16.29 -4.94 -3.32
CA PRO A 110 -16.94 -6.05 -2.63
C PRO A 110 -16.49 -6.14 -1.17
N ASN A 111 -17.42 -6.37 -0.24
CA ASN A 111 -17.13 -6.42 1.20
C ASN A 111 -15.99 -7.40 1.56
N TRP A 112 -15.92 -8.55 0.88
CA TRP A 112 -14.85 -9.52 1.12
C TRP A 112 -13.47 -8.93 0.81
N PHE A 113 -13.36 -8.15 -0.27
CA PHE A 113 -12.11 -7.53 -0.69
C PHE A 113 -11.72 -6.44 0.29
N THR A 114 -12.67 -5.57 0.67
CA THR A 114 -12.45 -4.54 1.69
C THR A 114 -11.84 -5.12 2.96
N VAL A 115 -12.39 -6.23 3.46
CA VAL A 115 -11.88 -6.87 4.68
C VAL A 115 -10.48 -7.45 4.46
N VAL A 116 -10.26 -8.21 3.38
CA VAL A 116 -8.97 -8.83 3.07
C VAL A 116 -7.88 -7.77 2.93
N ASP A 117 -8.18 -6.67 2.24
CA ASP A 117 -7.26 -5.59 1.98
C ASP A 117 -6.91 -4.79 3.24
N LEU A 118 -7.91 -4.25 3.94
CA LEU A 118 -7.69 -3.46 5.16
C LEU A 118 -6.99 -4.24 6.28
N VAL A 119 -7.32 -5.53 6.42
CA VAL A 119 -6.70 -6.37 7.45
C VAL A 119 -5.32 -6.85 7.01
N GLY A 120 -5.14 -7.26 5.76
CA GLY A 120 -3.95 -7.96 5.30
C GLY A 120 -2.84 -7.07 4.75
N ALA A 121 -3.18 -6.02 3.99
CA ALA A 121 -2.22 -5.29 3.18
C ALA A 121 -1.38 -4.27 3.96
N TYR A 122 -1.83 -3.84 5.15
CA TYR A 122 -1.24 -2.69 5.83
C TYR A 122 -0.43 -3.08 7.07
N ILE A 123 -1.09 -3.23 8.22
CA ILE A 123 -0.42 -3.48 9.51
C ILE A 123 0.39 -4.79 9.50
N PRO A 124 -0.13 -5.93 8.98
CA PRO A 124 0.66 -7.16 8.93
C PRO A 124 1.92 -7.02 8.07
N MET A 125 1.81 -6.35 6.91
CA MET A 125 2.95 -6.15 6.01
C MET A 125 3.99 -5.20 6.61
N ALA A 126 3.55 -4.14 7.27
CA ALA A 126 4.44 -3.22 7.99
C ALA A 126 5.15 -3.90 9.16
N TYR A 127 4.42 -4.70 9.95
CA TYR A 127 5.00 -5.50 11.03
C TYR A 127 6.01 -6.51 10.51
N PHE A 128 5.66 -7.24 9.44
CA PHE A 128 6.56 -8.20 8.81
C PHE A 128 7.85 -7.53 8.34
N ALA A 129 7.76 -6.44 7.57
CA ALA A 129 8.90 -5.63 7.14
C ALA A 129 9.76 -5.16 8.33
N GLY A 130 9.14 -4.57 9.35
CA GLY A 130 9.83 -4.10 10.55
C GLY A 130 10.55 -5.23 11.29
N SER A 131 9.94 -6.42 11.37
CA SER A 131 10.51 -7.58 12.07
C SER A 131 11.78 -8.09 11.40
N LEU A 132 11.85 -8.06 10.06
CA LEU A 132 13.03 -8.45 9.29
C LEU A 132 14.21 -7.52 9.55
N VAL A 133 13.95 -6.23 9.74
CA VAL A 133 15.01 -5.26 10.04
C VAL A 133 15.46 -5.35 11.49
N VAL A 134 14.52 -5.46 12.44
CA VAL A 134 14.87 -5.55 13.87
C VAL A 134 15.69 -6.80 14.17
N LYS A 135 15.33 -7.96 13.60
CA LYS A 135 16.09 -9.22 13.81
C LYS A 135 17.53 -9.19 13.27
N ARG A 136 17.86 -8.24 12.39
CA ARG A 136 19.19 -8.09 11.78
C ARG A 136 20.17 -7.25 12.60
N ASN A 137 19.71 -6.56 13.65
CA ASN A 137 20.55 -5.70 14.50
C ASN A 137 20.51 -6.18 15.94
#